data_AF-A0A8E6B5A2-F1
#
_entry.id   AF-A0A8E6B5A2-F1
#
_cell.length_a   1.000
_cell.length_b   1.000
_cell.length_c   1.000
_cell.angle_alpha   90.00
_cell.angle_beta   90.00
_cell.angle_gamma   90.00
#
_symmetry.space_group_name_H-M   'P 1'
#
loop_
_entity.id
_entity.type
_entity.pdbx_description
1 polymer ?
#
loop_
_entity_poly.entity_id
_entity_poly.type
_entity_poly.pdbx_seq_one_letter_code
_entity_poly.pdbx_strand_id
1 'polypeptide(L)'
;MKSRIERRVAWEGHPEVWNAEDVEAARREANALARPRGGLGPTPKVLWKSRERVTTESRDQFRELVEIHRNRAMEEEGKSPSGVLLEQEARRMDRIALRRALVDHGDLLFKRGPIPLGIKSQKTANIT
;
A
#
# COMPACT_ATOMS: atom_id res chain seq x y z
N MET A 1 14.01 -6.63 -7.04
CA MET A 1 14.14 -5.50 -7.99
C MET A 1 15.61 -5.21 -8.27
N LYS A 2 16.40 -4.94 -7.22
CA LYS A 2 17.87 -4.76 -7.27
C LYS A 2 18.61 -5.75 -8.19
N SER A 3 18.45 -7.05 -7.98
CA SER A 3 19.12 -8.07 -8.82
C SER A 3 18.80 -8.01 -10.31
N ARG A 4 17.62 -7.49 -10.69
CA ARG A 4 17.26 -7.30 -12.10
C ARG A 4 17.94 -6.08 -12.70
N ILE A 5 18.09 -5.01 -11.91
CA ILE A 5 18.82 -3.79 -12.29
C ILE A 5 20.29 -4.15 -12.45
N GLU A 6 20.91 -4.78 -11.45
CA GLU A 6 22.33 -5.19 -11.49
C GLU A 6 22.67 -6.04 -12.71
N ARG A 7 21.84 -7.05 -12.99
CA ARG A 7 22.01 -7.91 -14.18
C ARG A 7 21.90 -7.10 -15.48
N ARG A 8 20.99 -6.14 -15.55
CA ARG A 8 20.79 -5.31 -16.75
C ARG A 8 21.97 -4.38 -16.98
N VAL A 9 22.39 -3.67 -15.94
CA VAL A 9 23.51 -2.74 -15.96
C VAL A 9 24.82 -3.47 -16.30
N ALA A 10 24.99 -4.71 -15.81
CA ALA A 10 26.10 -5.57 -16.22
C ALA A 10 26.06 -5.97 -17.71
N TRP A 11 24.87 -6.09 -18.31
CA TRP A 11 24.72 -6.39 -19.74
C TRP A 11 24.92 -5.16 -20.63
N GLU A 12 24.51 -3.98 -20.17
CA GLU A 12 24.65 -2.72 -20.92
C GLU A 12 26.05 -2.09 -20.78
N GLY A 13 26.87 -2.58 -19.84
CA GLY A 13 28.30 -2.25 -19.75
C GLY A 13 28.64 -1.12 -18.77
N HIS A 14 27.71 -0.71 -17.91
CA HIS A 14 27.92 0.37 -16.92
C HIS A 14 27.63 -0.04 -15.47
N PRO A 15 28.18 -1.18 -14.96
CA PRO A 15 27.78 -1.85 -13.71
C PRO A 15 27.77 -0.98 -12.44
N GLU A 16 28.52 0.12 -12.43
CA GLU A 16 28.71 0.97 -11.25
C GLU A 16 27.66 2.07 -11.08
N VAL A 17 26.88 2.38 -12.12
CA VAL A 17 25.89 3.47 -12.08
C VAL A 17 24.54 2.96 -12.56
N TRP A 18 23.50 3.16 -11.76
CA TRP A 18 22.12 2.90 -12.19
C TRP A 18 21.51 4.20 -12.67
N ASN A 19 21.04 4.21 -13.92
CA ASN A 19 20.28 5.33 -14.44
C ASN A 19 18.77 5.06 -14.36
N ALA A 20 17.95 6.06 -14.70
CA ALA A 20 16.51 5.94 -14.68
C ALA A 20 15.98 4.89 -15.68
N GLU A 21 16.66 4.69 -16.80
CA GLU A 21 16.29 3.72 -17.84
C GLU A 21 16.48 2.28 -17.35
N ASP A 22 17.58 2.00 -16.64
CA ASP A 22 17.86 0.70 -16.04
C ASP A 22 16.75 0.28 -15.06
N VAL A 23 16.34 1.22 -14.21
CA VAL A 23 15.27 1.03 -13.23
C VAL A 23 13.94 0.80 -13.92
N GLU A 24 13.60 1.64 -14.90
CA GLU A 24 12.35 1.53 -15.65
C GLU A 24 12.27 0.20 -16.42
N ALA A 25 13.37 -0.23 -17.00
CA ALA A 25 13.38 -1.44 -17.78
C ALA A 25 13.37 -2.70 -16.88
N ALA A 26 14.04 -2.66 -15.73
CA ALA A 26 13.89 -3.69 -14.69
C ALA A 26 12.44 -3.77 -14.16
N ARG A 27 11.75 -2.63 -14.04
CA ARG A 27 10.32 -2.57 -13.70
C ARG A 27 9.45 -3.21 -14.77
N ARG A 28 9.69 -2.91 -16.05
CA ARG A 28 8.98 -3.53 -17.18
C ARG A 28 9.19 -5.05 -17.20
N GLU A 29 10.43 -5.50 -17.00
CA GLU A 29 10.77 -6.93 -16.92
C GLU A 29 10.03 -7.60 -15.74
N ALA A 30 10.11 -7.02 -14.54
CA ALA A 30 9.43 -7.55 -13.36
C ALA A 30 7.91 -7.65 -13.57
N ASN A 31 7.29 -6.63 -14.17
CA ASN A 31 5.86 -6.63 -14.48
C ASN A 31 5.46 -7.68 -15.51
N ALA A 32 6.35 -8.07 -16.42
CA ALA A 32 6.11 -9.09 -17.43
C ALA A 32 6.37 -10.51 -16.92
N LEU A 33 7.42 -10.71 -16.12
CA LEU A 33 7.93 -12.04 -15.78
C LEU A 33 7.60 -12.50 -14.36
N ALA A 34 7.35 -11.60 -13.41
CA ALA A 34 6.99 -12.03 -12.06
C ALA A 34 5.64 -12.76 -12.04
N ARG A 35 5.47 -13.59 -11.02
CA ARG A 35 4.32 -14.48 -10.85
C ARG A 35 3.85 -14.46 -9.38
N PRO A 36 3.20 -13.37 -8.94
CA PRO A 36 2.87 -13.16 -7.53
C PRO A 36 1.85 -14.17 -6.97
N ARG A 37 1.07 -14.82 -7.84
CA ARG A 37 0.09 -15.86 -7.47
C ARG A 37 0.58 -17.28 -7.81
N GLY A 38 1.89 -17.51 -7.84
CA GLY A 38 2.52 -18.80 -8.18
C GLY A 38 2.86 -18.93 -9.67
N GLY A 39 3.68 -19.93 -10.04
CA GLY A 39 4.34 -20.03 -11.35
C GLY A 39 3.41 -20.03 -12.58
N LEU A 40 2.20 -20.57 -12.45
CA LEU A 40 1.16 -20.56 -13.49
C LEU A 40 0.17 -19.38 -13.37
N GLY A 41 0.34 -18.53 -12.36
CA GLY A 41 -0.53 -17.38 -12.11
C GLY A 41 -0.31 -16.22 -13.08
N PRO A 42 -1.20 -15.22 -13.07
CA PRO A 42 -1.07 -14.04 -13.90
C PRO A 42 0.15 -13.19 -13.53
N THR A 43 0.68 -12.49 -14.52
CA THR A 43 1.77 -11.52 -14.32
C THR A 43 1.22 -10.26 -13.63
N PRO A 44 2.05 -9.44 -12.96
CA PRO A 44 1.60 -8.16 -12.41
C PRO A 44 0.95 -7.26 -13.47
N LYS A 45 1.47 -7.24 -14.71
CA LYS A 45 0.86 -6.48 -15.81
C LYS A 45 -0.54 -6.99 -16.16
N VAL A 46 -0.75 -8.30 -16.15
CA VAL A 46 -2.07 -8.89 -16.40
C VAL A 46 -3.02 -8.54 -15.25
N LEU A 47 -2.61 -8.76 -14.00
CA LEU A 47 -3.40 -8.42 -12.81
C LEU A 47 -3.83 -6.96 -12.80
N TRP A 48 -2.92 -6.05 -13.15
CA TRP A 48 -3.25 -4.63 -13.22
C TRP A 48 -4.25 -4.29 -14.33
N LYS A 49 -4.14 -4.95 -15.49
CA LYS A 49 -5.07 -4.73 -16.60
C LYS A 49 -6.44 -5.33 -16.34
N SER A 50 -6.50 -6.49 -15.67
CA SER A 50 -7.73 -7.20 -15.35
C SER A 50 -8.33 -6.78 -14.00
N ARG A 51 -7.76 -5.76 -13.35
CA ARG A 51 -8.30 -5.27 -12.07
C ARG A 51 -9.69 -4.70 -12.30
N GLU A 52 -10.56 -4.96 -11.34
CA GLU A 52 -11.83 -4.27 -11.29
C GLU A 52 -11.58 -2.76 -11.09
N ARG A 53 -12.33 -1.94 -11.81
CA ARG A 53 -12.30 -0.50 -11.61
C ARG A 53 -13.22 -0.18 -10.43
N VAL A 54 -12.80 0.75 -9.59
CA VAL A 54 -13.66 1.26 -8.51
C VAL A 54 -14.93 1.84 -9.14
N THR A 55 -16.06 1.19 -8.89
CA THR A 55 -17.38 1.55 -9.41
C THR A 55 -17.96 2.73 -8.64
N THR A 56 -18.98 3.38 -9.20
CA THR A 56 -19.72 4.43 -8.48
C THR A 56 -20.41 3.84 -7.24
N GLU A 57 -21.01 2.66 -7.38
CA GLU A 57 -21.66 1.95 -6.27
C GLU A 57 -20.69 1.67 -5.11
N SER A 58 -19.49 1.17 -5.39
CA SER A 58 -18.47 0.95 -4.35
C SER A 58 -18.03 2.26 -3.68
N ARG A 59 -17.98 3.37 -4.42
CA ARG A 59 -17.68 4.69 -3.82
C ARG A 59 -18.80 5.17 -2.91
N ASP A 60 -20.04 4.93 -3.29
CA ASP A 60 -21.21 5.37 -2.51
C ASP A 60 -21.35 4.52 -1.24
N GLN A 61 -21.17 3.20 -1.34
CA GLN A 61 -21.07 2.30 -0.18
C GLN A 61 -19.93 2.74 0.77
N PHE A 62 -18.76 3.09 0.22
CA PHE A 62 -17.65 3.59 1.04
C PHE A 62 -17.98 4.91 1.74
N ARG A 63 -18.63 5.86 1.05
CA ARG A 63 -19.07 7.13 1.66
C ARG A 63 -20.04 6.90 2.81
N GLU A 64 -21.00 5.99 2.63
CA GLU A 64 -21.96 5.63 3.68
C GLU A 64 -21.25 5.04 4.91
N LEU A 65 -20.29 4.14 4.71
CA LEU A 65 -19.47 3.60 5.79
C LEU A 65 -18.69 4.68 6.54
N VAL A 66 -18.13 5.66 5.83
CA VAL A 66 -17.43 6.79 6.46
C VAL A 66 -18.38 7.59 7.35
N GLU A 67 -19.59 7.91 6.90
CA GLU A 67 -20.56 8.65 7.70
C GLU A 67 -21.03 7.86 8.93
N ILE A 68 -21.28 6.55 8.77
CA ILE A 68 -21.61 5.66 9.90
C ILE A 68 -20.50 5.70 10.96
N HIS A 69 -19.25 5.55 10.54
CA HIS A 69 -18.12 5.55 11.47
C HIS A 69 -17.81 6.92 12.06
N ARG A 70 -18.10 8.01 11.33
CA ARG A 70 -18.01 9.38 11.83
C ARG A 70 -18.99 9.60 12.97
N ASN A 71 -20.25 9.20 12.79
CA ASN A 71 -21.28 9.31 13.83
C ASN A 71 -20.91 8.49 15.06
N ARG A 72 -20.47 7.24 14.88
CA ARG A 72 -19.98 6.40 16.00
C ARG A 72 -18.79 7.03 16.72
N ALA A 73 -17.83 7.58 16.00
CA ALA A 73 -16.67 8.24 16.62
C ALA A 73 -17.09 9.49 17.42
N MET A 74 -18.10 10.23 16.97
CA MET A 74 -18.65 11.36 17.73
C MET A 74 -19.38 10.89 18.99
N GLU A 75 -20.20 9.84 18.90
CA GLU A 75 -20.89 9.23 20.05
C GLU A 75 -19.92 8.72 21.11
N GLU A 76 -18.86 8.01 20.70
CA GLU A 76 -17.80 7.51 21.59
C GLU A 76 -17.09 8.63 22.37
N GLU A 77 -17.01 9.83 21.79
CA GLU A 77 -16.40 11.01 22.39
C GLU A 77 -17.42 11.92 23.11
N GLY A 78 -18.69 11.49 23.20
CA GLY A 78 -19.77 12.26 23.83
C GLY A 78 -20.17 13.52 23.06
N LYS A 79 -19.87 13.58 21.76
CA LYS A 79 -20.13 14.74 20.91
C LYS A 79 -21.44 14.57 20.15
N SER A 80 -22.21 15.66 20.06
CA SER A 80 -23.41 15.68 19.23
C SER A 80 -23.05 15.68 17.75
N PRO A 81 -23.67 14.82 16.91
CA PRO A 81 -23.51 14.86 15.46
C PRO A 81 -23.91 16.19 14.81
N SER A 82 -24.81 16.93 15.47
CA SER A 82 -25.31 18.24 15.03
C SER A 82 -24.57 19.43 15.67
N GLY A 83 -23.57 19.17 16.51
CA GLY A 83 -22.77 20.21 17.16
C GLY A 83 -21.73 20.82 16.22
N VAL A 84 -21.41 22.10 16.41
CA VAL A 84 -20.28 22.73 15.74
C VAL A 84 -18.99 22.16 16.34
N LEU A 85 -18.28 21.35 15.56
CA LEU A 85 -16.95 20.86 15.93
C LEU A 85 -15.88 21.91 15.61
N LEU A 86 -14.86 21.99 16.46
CA LEU A 86 -13.64 22.68 16.07
C LEU A 86 -12.98 21.93 14.91
N GLU A 87 -12.29 22.64 14.02
CA GLU A 87 -11.69 22.03 12.82
C GLU A 87 -10.73 20.87 13.15
N GLN A 88 -9.96 21.00 14.22
CA GLN A 88 -9.05 19.95 14.69
C GLN A 88 -9.79 18.68 15.10
N GLU A 89 -10.97 18.84 15.70
CA GLU A 89 -11.81 17.74 16.18
C GLU A 89 -12.48 17.04 14.99
N ALA A 90 -13.01 17.80 14.05
CA ALA A 90 -13.57 17.26 12.80
C ALA A 90 -12.51 16.42 12.06
N ARG A 91 -11.29 16.95 11.87
CA ARG A 91 -10.18 16.20 11.27
C ARG A 91 -9.80 14.94 12.05
N ARG A 92 -9.91 14.97 13.39
CA ARG A 92 -9.65 13.79 14.23
C ARG A 92 -10.73 12.72 14.01
N MET A 93 -12.01 13.12 13.98
CA MET A 93 -13.13 12.21 13.69
C MET A 93 -13.00 11.60 12.30
N ASP A 94 -12.66 12.40 11.29
CA ASP A 94 -12.46 11.94 9.92
C ASP A 94 -11.36 10.86 9.83
N ARG A 95 -10.24 11.04 10.53
CA ARG A 95 -9.16 10.04 10.56
C ARG A 95 -9.61 8.71 11.16
N ILE A 96 -10.42 8.75 12.22
CA ILE A 96 -10.96 7.54 12.86
C ILE A 96 -11.96 6.88 11.91
N ALA A 97 -12.89 7.67 11.36
CA ALA A 97 -13.95 7.22 10.47
C ALA A 97 -13.38 6.57 9.20
N LEU A 98 -12.45 7.24 8.52
CA LEU A 98 -11.77 6.73 7.32
C LEU A 98 -11.01 5.45 7.62
N ARG A 99 -10.29 5.38 8.74
CA ARG A 99 -9.55 4.16 9.11
C ARG A 99 -10.50 2.98 9.30
N ARG A 100 -11.61 3.17 10.00
CA ARG A 100 -12.60 2.11 10.25
C ARG A 100 -13.33 1.73 8.96
N ALA A 101 -13.75 2.70 8.16
CA ALA A 101 -14.39 2.47 6.87
C ALA A 101 -13.49 1.69 5.90
N LEU A 102 -12.19 2.02 5.83
CA LEU A 102 -11.24 1.27 4.99
C LEU A 102 -11.09 -0.19 5.42
N VAL A 103 -11.18 -0.47 6.73
CA VAL A 103 -11.10 -1.84 7.26
C VAL A 103 -12.38 -2.60 6.96
N ASP A 104 -13.53 -1.99 7.23
CA ASP A 104 -14.84 -2.62 7.02
C ASP A 104 -15.16 -2.84 5.53
N HIS A 105 -14.74 -1.91 4.66
CA HIS A 105 -14.86 -2.07 3.21
C HIS A 105 -13.85 -3.10 2.64
N GLY A 106 -12.85 -3.52 3.43
CA GLY A 106 -11.87 -4.53 3.06
C GLY A 106 -10.64 -4.02 2.29
N ASP A 107 -10.51 -2.70 2.11
CA ASP A 107 -9.36 -2.08 1.42
C ASP A 107 -8.11 -2.01 2.31
N LEU A 108 -8.29 -1.93 3.63
CA LEU A 108 -7.21 -1.92 4.61
C LEU A 108 -7.24 -3.19 5.47
N LEU A 109 -6.23 -4.02 5.30
CA LEU A 109 -6.04 -5.24 6.07
C LEU A 109 -4.83 -5.10 7.01
N PHE A 110 -4.99 -5.48 8.28
CA PHE A 110 -3.88 -5.54 9.22
C PHE A 110 -3.27 -6.94 9.24
N LYS A 111 -1.98 -7.03 8.91
CA LYS A 111 -1.20 -8.25 9.15
C LYS A 111 -0.48 -8.13 10.49
N ARG A 112 -0.82 -9.00 11.45
CA ARG A 112 -0.04 -9.14 12.68
C ARG A 112 1.20 -9.98 12.36
N GLY A 113 2.36 -9.34 12.30
CA GLY A 113 3.64 -10.00 12.09
C GLY A 113 4.76 -9.00 11.83
N PRO A 114 6.01 -9.34 12.15
CA PRO A 114 7.15 -8.47 11.87
C PRO A 114 7.24 -8.26 10.35
N ILE A 115 7.38 -7.02 9.91
CA ILE A 115 7.79 -6.71 8.53
C ILE A 115 9.24 -7.18 8.44
N PRO A 116 9.56 -8.24 7.67
CA PRO A 116 10.92 -8.73 7.60
C PRO A 116 11.78 -7.63 7.00
N LEU A 117 12.73 -7.12 7.78
CA LEU A 117 13.71 -6.17 7.30
C LEU A 117 14.54 -6.88 6.22
N GLY A 118 14.54 -6.32 5.01
CA GLY A 118 15.33 -6.85 3.89
C GLY A 118 16.85 -6.71 4.09
N ILE A 119 17.28 -6.14 5.22
CA ILE A 119 18.67 -6.01 5.62
C ILE A 119 18.87 -6.98 6.79
N LYS A 120 19.59 -8.08 6.54
CA LYS A 120 20.09 -8.92 7.63
C LYS A 120 21.05 -8.08 8.44
N SER A 121 20.81 -7.92 9.74
CA SER A 121 21.76 -7.25 10.63
C SER A 121 23.11 -7.95 10.49
N GLN A 122 24.12 -7.22 10.03
CA GLN A 122 25.48 -7.73 10.03
C GLN A 122 25.87 -7.93 11.50
N LYS A 123 26.19 -9.16 11.89
CA LYS A 123 26.67 -9.46 13.23
C LYS A 123 27.93 -8.63 13.43
N THR A 124 27.89 -7.60 14.29
CA THR A 124 29.09 -6.92 14.77
C THR A 124 29.87 -7.93 15.59
N ALA A 125 30.82 -8.62 14.95
CA ALA A 125 31.86 -9.33 15.68
C ALA A 125 32.67 -8.26 16.41
N ASN A 126 32.77 -8.42 17.73
CA ASN A 126 33.42 -7.55 18.70
C ASN A 126 34.59 -6.74 18.13
N ILE A 127 34.44 -5.42 18.12
CA ILE A 127 35.59 -4.51 18.10
C ILE A 127 36.23 -4.66 19.48
N THR A 128 37.39 -5.31 19.54
CA THR A 128 38.30 -5.31 20.69
C THR A 128 39.35 -4.24 20.46
#